data_AF-A0A1C5DA64-F1
#
_entry.id   AF-A0A1C5DA64-F1
#
_cell.length_a   1.000
_cell.length_b   1.000
_cell.length_c   1.000
_cell.angle_alpha   90.00
_cell.angle_beta   90.00
_cell.angle_gamma   90.00
#
_symmetry.space_group_name_H-M   'P 1'
#
loop_
_entity.id
_entity.type
_entity.pdbx_description
1 polymer ?
#
loop_
_entity_poly.entity_id
_entity_poly.type
_entity_poly.pdbx_seq_one_letter_code
_entity_poly.pdbx_strand_id
1 'polypeptide(L)'
;MNATSVGALLLCRAEPAVVRPAAHLLRERLLLVPAGPGWSVLVPEGKPWRDDGEPVDRVVAGWATALAVGVNWPVLALWWDADRAGYTLAAGFRRTVGYVWLADGTPVGEDEAMRTFTARLGLDPVLDLPALEPLTRQDPEADSRDRLLAFAAYLSRAGVVLPVGLGPGEPADRLREVARVQPGAEQVEWAGWRDTVRAELDVVEDGPLGPWLRGPRARLAGAGQLAAGVPLTLWAARRHSAGWAFAGALLIAQGMLTLAYDRLRAGPCQAFTRPRRRRSGSPRRPAGPAMSPAVRPAPRSRD
;
A
#
# COMPACT_ATOMS: atom_id res chain seq x y z
N MET A 1 34.22 -4.97 15.97
CA MET A 1 33.09 -4.02 16.10
C MET A 1 32.23 -4.17 14.85
N ASN A 2 31.21 -5.03 14.89
CA ASN A 2 30.31 -5.21 13.75
C ASN A 2 29.28 -4.08 13.75
N ALA A 3 29.12 -3.43 12.60
CA ALA A 3 28.17 -2.34 12.43
C ALA A 3 26.75 -2.80 12.81
N THR A 4 26.06 -1.95 13.55
CA THR A 4 24.66 -2.06 13.97
C THR A 4 23.75 -2.24 12.76
N SER A 5 23.52 -3.49 12.38
CA SER A 5 22.71 -3.85 11.22
C SER A 5 21.26 -3.76 11.65
N VAL A 6 20.65 -2.59 11.51
CA VAL A 6 19.21 -2.42 11.69
C VAL A 6 18.52 -2.72 10.36
N GLY A 7 17.51 -3.59 10.40
CA GLY A 7 16.77 -4.00 9.22
C GLY A 7 15.39 -4.54 9.55
N ALA A 8 14.55 -4.59 8.53
CA ALA A 8 13.20 -5.13 8.62
C ALA A 8 12.71 -5.66 7.28
N LEU A 9 11.82 -6.64 7.34
CA LEU A 9 11.12 -7.24 6.21
C LEU A 9 9.64 -7.42 6.58
N LEU A 10 8.74 -7.18 5.62
CA LEU A 10 7.30 -7.38 5.78
C LEU A 10 6.87 -8.52 4.85
N LEU A 11 6.55 -9.68 5.41
CA LEU A 11 6.08 -10.85 4.68
C LEU A 11 4.56 -10.85 4.64
N CYS A 12 4.00 -10.84 3.43
CA CYS A 12 2.57 -10.84 3.19
C CYS A 12 2.17 -12.20 2.63
N ARG A 13 1.18 -12.87 3.23
CA ARG A 13 0.65 -14.14 2.72
C ARG A 13 -0.34 -13.91 1.56
N ALA A 14 0.14 -13.22 0.54
CA ALA A 14 -0.56 -12.96 -0.71
C ALA A 14 0.46 -12.70 -1.82
N GLU A 15 0.03 -12.86 -3.07
CA GLU A 15 0.85 -12.55 -4.25
C GLU A 15 1.06 -11.03 -4.43
N PRO A 16 2.11 -10.59 -5.13
CA PRO A 16 2.43 -9.17 -5.25
C PRO A 16 1.28 -8.31 -5.78
N ALA A 17 0.54 -8.82 -6.77
CA ALA A 17 -0.61 -8.14 -7.35
C ALA A 17 -1.73 -7.83 -6.33
N VAL A 18 -1.88 -8.68 -5.30
CA VAL A 18 -2.88 -8.51 -4.22
C VAL A 18 -2.35 -7.60 -3.11
N VAL A 19 -1.05 -7.63 -2.85
CA VAL A 19 -0.40 -6.82 -1.81
C VAL A 19 -0.25 -5.35 -2.23
N ARG A 20 0.01 -5.11 -3.53
CA ARG A 20 0.32 -3.77 -4.06
C ARG A 20 -0.66 -2.67 -3.63
N PRO A 21 -2.00 -2.84 -3.74
CA PRO A 21 -2.93 -1.78 -3.34
C PRO A 21 -2.85 -1.41 -1.86
N ALA A 22 -2.69 -2.41 -0.97
CA ALA A 22 -2.54 -2.18 0.46
C ALA A 22 -1.19 -1.51 0.78
N ALA A 23 -0.11 -1.91 0.10
CA ALA A 23 1.21 -1.33 0.27
C ALA A 23 1.26 0.17 -0.08
N HIS A 24 0.50 0.61 -1.09
CA HIS A 24 0.39 2.04 -1.41
C HIS A 24 -0.20 2.89 -0.27
N LEU A 25 -1.00 2.31 0.63
CA LEU A 25 -1.61 3.02 1.76
C LEU A 25 -0.61 3.33 2.87
N LEU A 26 0.52 2.63 2.92
CA LEU A 26 1.58 2.91 3.89
C LEU A 26 2.25 4.27 3.64
N ARG A 27 2.11 4.84 2.43
CA ARG A 27 2.74 6.11 1.99
C ARG A 27 4.26 6.12 2.14
N GLU A 28 4.87 4.95 2.16
CA GLU A 28 6.31 4.75 2.25
C GLU A 28 6.85 4.19 0.94
N ARG A 29 8.12 4.45 0.65
CA ARG A 29 8.81 3.84 -0.48
C ARG A 29 9.21 2.42 -0.12
N LEU A 30 8.56 1.45 -0.74
CA LEU A 30 8.76 0.03 -0.49
C LEU A 30 9.06 -0.69 -1.81
N LEU A 31 9.92 -1.71 -1.75
CA LEU A 31 10.12 -2.65 -2.85
C LEU A 31 9.32 -3.91 -2.56
N LEU A 32 8.44 -4.28 -3.48
CA LEU A 32 7.62 -5.49 -3.42
C LEU A 32 8.25 -6.56 -4.31
N VAL A 33 8.54 -7.72 -3.75
CA VAL A 33 9.18 -8.84 -4.44
C VAL A 33 8.41 -10.13 -4.13
N PRO A 34 8.26 -11.07 -5.09
CA PRO A 34 7.75 -12.40 -4.79
C PRO A 34 8.61 -13.11 -3.74
N ALA A 35 7.98 -13.84 -2.81
CA ALA A 35 8.66 -14.57 -1.73
C ALA A 35 8.20 -16.04 -1.66
N GLY A 36 8.00 -16.66 -2.82
CA GLY A 36 7.44 -18.02 -2.95
C GLY A 36 5.94 -18.04 -3.27
N PRO A 37 5.35 -19.23 -3.49
CA PRO A 37 3.93 -19.36 -3.85
C PRO A 37 3.01 -18.78 -2.78
N GLY A 38 2.17 -17.80 -3.16
CA GLY A 38 1.24 -17.16 -2.25
C GLY A 38 1.90 -16.26 -1.18
N TRP A 39 3.17 -15.90 -1.37
CA TRP A 39 3.91 -15.02 -0.47
C TRP A 39 4.60 -13.90 -1.23
N SER A 40 4.63 -12.72 -0.60
CA SER A 40 5.40 -11.57 -1.07
C SER A 40 6.18 -10.97 0.08
N VAL A 41 7.29 -10.31 -0.24
CA VAL A 41 8.09 -9.54 0.72
C VAL A 41 8.10 -8.07 0.31
N LEU A 42 7.84 -7.20 1.29
CA LEU A 42 8.03 -5.76 1.19
C LEU A 42 9.33 -5.39 1.92
N VAL A 43 10.21 -4.69 1.20
CA VAL A 43 11.50 -4.20 1.70
C VAL A 43 11.45 -2.68 1.78
N PRO A 44 11.62 -2.08 2.97
CA PRO A 44 11.67 -0.63 3.11
C PRO A 44 12.88 -0.02 2.38
N GLU A 45 12.66 1.00 1.54
CA GLU A 45 13.76 1.71 0.89
C GLU A 45 14.41 2.77 1.78
N GLY A 46 13.62 3.33 2.70
CA GLY A 46 14.04 4.27 3.73
C GLY A 46 14.39 3.59 5.05
N LYS A 47 14.82 4.39 6.02
CA LYS A 47 15.12 3.95 7.39
C LYS A 47 14.39 4.87 8.38
N PRO A 48 13.05 4.86 8.44
CA PRO A 48 12.28 5.78 9.28
C PRO A 48 12.66 5.67 10.77
N TRP A 49 13.07 4.48 11.21
CA TRP A 49 13.62 4.25 12.55
C TRP A 49 14.99 4.91 12.83
N ARG A 50 15.65 5.50 11.83
CA ARG A 50 16.89 6.29 12.03
C ARG A 50 16.63 7.78 12.18
N ASP A 51 15.61 8.31 11.51
CA ASP A 51 15.40 9.75 11.39
C ASP A 51 14.45 10.28 12.49
N ASP A 52 13.45 9.48 12.89
CA ASP A 52 12.40 9.90 13.83
C ASP A 52 12.58 9.36 15.27
N GLY A 53 13.64 8.58 15.51
CA GLY A 53 13.97 8.03 16.84
C GLY A 53 13.02 6.94 17.35
N GLU A 54 12.00 6.56 16.57
CA GLU A 54 11.10 5.45 16.91
C GLU A 54 11.82 4.10 16.66
N PRO A 55 11.74 3.13 17.60
CA PRO A 55 12.44 1.87 17.45
C PRO A 55 11.83 1.03 16.31
N VAL A 56 12.69 0.26 15.63
CA VAL A 56 12.33 -0.47 14.40
C VAL A 56 11.11 -1.37 14.58
N ASP A 57 11.00 -2.05 15.73
CA ASP A 57 9.90 -2.95 16.09
C ASP A 57 8.55 -2.25 16.08
N ARG A 58 8.48 -1.03 16.61
CA ARG A 58 7.25 -0.24 16.69
C ARG A 58 6.82 0.27 15.32
N VAL A 59 7.75 0.76 14.51
CA VAL A 59 7.48 1.24 13.15
C VAL A 59 6.90 0.11 12.29
N VAL A 60 7.58 -1.04 12.26
CA VAL A 60 7.17 -2.16 11.40
C VAL A 60 5.91 -2.86 11.91
N ALA A 61 5.66 -2.86 13.22
CA ALA A 61 4.40 -3.34 13.78
C ALA A 61 3.23 -2.44 13.34
N GLY A 62 3.44 -1.12 13.29
CA GLY A 62 2.47 -0.16 12.75
C GLY A 62 2.17 -0.44 11.28
N TRP A 63 3.20 -0.65 10.47
CA TRP A 63 3.03 -1.00 9.05
C TRP A 63 2.35 -2.35 8.83
N ALA A 64 2.75 -3.40 9.57
CA ALA A 64 2.10 -4.71 9.49
C ALA A 64 0.61 -4.61 9.83
N THR A 65 0.27 -3.85 10.87
CA THR A 65 -1.12 -3.59 11.24
C THR A 65 -1.85 -2.85 10.12
N ALA A 66 -1.28 -1.77 9.61
CA ALA A 66 -1.90 -0.98 8.53
C ALA A 66 -2.11 -1.81 7.25
N LEU A 67 -1.18 -2.68 6.89
CA LEU A 67 -1.33 -3.62 5.77
C LEU A 67 -2.41 -4.67 6.02
N ALA A 68 -2.50 -5.17 7.25
CA ALA A 68 -3.45 -6.22 7.62
C ALA A 68 -4.89 -5.68 7.77
N VAL A 69 -5.07 -4.37 7.95
CA VAL A 69 -6.39 -3.74 8.04
C VAL A 69 -7.11 -3.84 6.70
N GLY A 70 -8.30 -4.43 6.72
CA GLY A 70 -9.16 -4.53 5.53
C GLY A 70 -8.79 -5.65 4.56
N VAL A 71 -7.80 -6.48 4.90
CA VAL A 71 -7.44 -7.68 4.12
C VAL A 71 -7.71 -8.95 4.93
N ASN A 72 -7.80 -10.08 4.23
CA ASN A 72 -8.06 -11.40 4.82
C ASN A 72 -6.80 -12.27 4.98
N TRP A 73 -5.62 -11.74 4.61
CA TRP A 73 -4.34 -12.43 4.72
C TRP A 73 -3.47 -11.81 5.83
N PRO A 74 -2.68 -12.64 6.54
CA PRO A 74 -1.78 -12.16 7.58
C PRO A 74 -0.54 -11.46 7.04
N VAL A 75 -0.01 -10.50 7.82
CA VAL A 75 1.26 -9.80 7.58
C VAL A 75 2.22 -10.10 8.73
N LEU A 76 3.40 -10.61 8.41
CA LEU A 76 4.47 -10.91 9.35
C LEU A 76 5.64 -9.92 9.15
N ALA A 77 5.83 -9.00 10.10
CA ALA A 77 7.01 -8.17 10.17
C ALA A 77 8.15 -8.93 10.86
N LEU A 78 9.30 -9.04 10.21
CA LEU A 78 10.57 -9.44 10.81
C LEU A 78 11.41 -8.19 11.01
N TRP A 79 12.09 -8.08 12.15
CA TRP A 79 12.93 -6.92 12.46
C TRP A 79 14.12 -7.31 13.32
N TRP A 80 15.18 -6.52 13.21
CA TRP A 80 16.39 -6.68 14.00
C TRP A 80 17.10 -5.34 14.14
N ASP A 81 17.72 -5.14 15.29
CA ASP A 81 18.60 -4.04 15.62
C ASP A 81 19.91 -4.57 16.24
N ALA A 82 20.68 -3.70 16.89
CA ALA A 82 21.96 -4.09 17.49
C ALA A 82 21.80 -5.05 18.68
N ASP A 83 20.67 -4.95 19.39
CA ASP A 83 20.48 -5.54 20.70
C ASP A 83 19.32 -6.54 20.71
N ARG A 84 18.45 -6.53 19.70
CA ARG A 84 17.21 -7.31 19.68
C ARG A 84 16.86 -7.73 18.27
N ALA A 85 16.16 -8.86 18.18
CA ALA A 85 15.54 -9.33 16.95
C ALA A 85 14.17 -9.90 17.28
N GLY A 86 13.25 -9.90 16.32
CA GLY A 86 11.93 -10.41 16.59
C GLY A 86 11.00 -10.40 15.40
N TYR A 87 9.75 -10.74 15.68
CA TYR A 87 8.68 -10.63 14.72
C TYR A 87 7.40 -10.06 15.34
N THR A 88 6.55 -9.50 14.47
CA THR A 88 5.18 -9.12 14.78
C THR A 88 4.26 -9.60 13.67
N LEU A 89 3.22 -10.33 14.04
CA LEU A 89 2.17 -10.84 13.16
C LEU A 89 0.88 -10.04 13.37
N ALA A 90 0.40 -9.42 12.29
CA ALA A 90 -0.89 -8.75 12.20
C ALA A 90 -1.85 -9.53 11.29
N ALA A 91 -3.13 -9.55 11.64
CA ALA A 91 -4.16 -10.24 10.87
C ALA A 91 -5.53 -9.56 11.09
N GLY A 92 -5.95 -8.72 10.14
CA GLY A 92 -7.19 -7.96 10.26
C GLY A 92 -7.21 -7.06 11.49
N PHE A 93 -8.35 -7.04 12.19
CA PHE A 93 -8.57 -6.28 13.43
C PHE A 93 -8.16 -7.03 14.71
N ARG A 94 -7.46 -8.16 14.59
CA ARG A 94 -7.04 -8.93 15.77
C ARG A 94 -5.84 -8.25 16.44
N ARG A 95 -5.72 -8.35 17.77
CA ARG A 95 -4.52 -7.91 18.52
C ARG A 95 -3.27 -8.51 17.89
N THR A 96 -2.26 -7.71 17.59
CA THR A 96 -0.98 -8.21 17.07
C THR A 96 -0.37 -9.23 18.03
N VAL A 97 0.35 -10.21 17.48
CA VAL A 97 1.13 -11.16 18.29
C VAL A 97 2.59 -11.05 17.86
N GLY A 98 3.51 -11.02 18.80
CA GLY A 98 4.92 -10.89 18.50
C GLY A 98 5.78 -11.66 19.48
N TYR A 99 7.03 -11.84 19.09
CA TYR A 99 8.05 -12.46 19.92
C TYR A 99 9.37 -11.74 19.70
N VAL A 100 10.13 -11.56 20.77
CA VAL A 100 11.40 -10.83 20.76
C VAL A 100 12.48 -11.71 21.37
N TRP A 101 13.67 -11.64 20.80
CA TRP A 101 14.90 -12.20 21.37
C TRP A 101 15.85 -11.05 21.68
N LEU A 102 16.34 -10.99 22.92
CA LEU A 102 17.37 -10.05 23.33
C LEU A 102 18.73 -10.48 22.79
N ALA A 103 19.75 -9.61 22.92
CA ALA A 103 21.07 -9.80 22.32
C ALA A 103 21.71 -11.14 22.66
N ASP A 104 21.51 -11.63 23.88
CA ASP A 104 21.97 -12.93 24.39
C ASP A 104 21.09 -14.11 23.96
N GLY A 105 20.13 -13.88 23.07
CA GLY A 105 19.15 -14.87 22.65
C GLY A 105 18.00 -15.09 23.63
N THR A 106 17.96 -14.36 24.75
CA THR A 106 16.92 -14.55 25.76
C THR A 106 15.55 -14.30 25.14
N PRO A 107 14.66 -15.29 25.16
CA PRO A 107 13.32 -15.15 24.61
C PRO A 107 12.46 -14.25 25.51
N VAL A 108 11.88 -13.22 24.93
CA VAL A 108 10.96 -12.27 25.55
C VAL A 108 9.67 -12.26 24.75
N GLY A 109 8.71 -13.04 25.22
CA GLY A 109 7.37 -13.12 24.66
C GLY A 109 6.48 -14.03 25.48
N GLU A 110 5.18 -13.87 25.36
CA GLU A 110 4.22 -14.76 26.02
C GLU A 110 4.33 -16.17 25.38
N ASP A 111 4.31 -17.24 26.18
CA ASP A 111 4.37 -18.62 25.68
C ASP A 111 3.23 -18.96 24.69
N GLU A 112 2.09 -18.27 24.84
CA GLU A 112 0.94 -18.40 23.94
C GLU A 112 1.15 -17.74 22.57
N ALA A 113 2.21 -16.92 22.40
CA ALA A 113 2.48 -16.21 21.17
C ALA A 113 2.71 -17.18 19.99
N MET A 114 3.43 -18.29 20.20
CA MET A 114 3.68 -19.30 19.16
C MET A 114 2.42 -20.09 18.77
N ARG A 115 1.58 -20.42 19.76
CA ARG A 115 0.26 -21.03 19.51
C ARG A 115 -0.65 -20.11 18.70
N THR A 116 -0.66 -18.83 19.05
CA THR A 116 -1.45 -17.84 18.33
C THR A 116 -0.90 -17.58 16.93
N PHE A 117 0.42 -17.56 16.77
CA PHE A 117 1.11 -17.41 15.50
C PHE A 117 0.76 -18.55 14.53
N THR A 118 0.93 -19.80 14.96
CA THR A 118 0.61 -20.98 14.14
C THR A 118 -0.86 -21.00 13.72
N ALA A 119 -1.78 -20.75 14.66
CA ALA A 119 -3.20 -20.70 14.37
C ALA A 119 -3.56 -19.62 13.33
N ARG A 120 -2.96 -18.43 13.42
CA ARG A 120 -3.25 -17.31 12.50
C ARG A 120 -2.61 -17.47 11.12
N LEU A 121 -1.48 -18.16 11.03
CA LEU A 121 -0.90 -18.57 9.77
C LEU A 121 -1.51 -19.87 9.25
N GLY A 122 -2.52 -20.46 9.91
CA GLY A 122 -3.15 -21.70 9.48
C GLY A 122 -2.14 -22.84 9.31
N LEU A 123 -1.14 -22.88 10.20
CA LEU A 123 -0.12 -23.92 10.28
C LEU A 123 -0.65 -25.09 11.12
N ASP A 124 -0.10 -26.28 10.93
CA ASP A 124 -0.54 -27.48 11.63
C ASP A 124 0.01 -27.46 13.07
N PRO A 125 -0.84 -27.29 14.10
CA PRO A 125 -0.35 -27.16 15.46
C PRO A 125 0.40 -28.40 15.97
N VAL A 126 0.15 -29.59 15.42
CA VAL A 126 0.81 -30.83 15.84
C VAL A 126 2.22 -30.91 15.28
N LEU A 127 2.43 -30.46 14.05
CA LEU A 127 3.73 -30.52 13.38
C LEU A 127 4.57 -29.26 13.62
N ASP A 128 3.93 -28.10 13.68
CA ASP A 128 4.59 -26.80 13.66
C ASP A 128 4.96 -26.27 15.04
N LEU A 129 4.12 -26.50 16.07
CA LEU A 129 4.46 -26.04 17.42
C LEU A 129 5.72 -26.69 17.98
N PRO A 130 5.92 -28.03 17.87
CA PRO A 130 7.16 -28.65 18.33
C PRO A 130 8.40 -28.14 17.58
N ALA A 131 8.25 -27.74 16.31
CA ALA A 131 9.34 -27.18 15.52
C ALA A 131 9.72 -25.74 15.94
N LEU A 132 8.77 -25.00 16.52
CA LEU A 132 8.96 -23.62 17.01
C LEU A 132 9.36 -23.57 18.49
N GLU A 133 9.03 -24.58 19.28
CA GLU A 133 9.32 -24.64 20.72
C GLU A 133 10.80 -24.42 21.09
N PRO A 134 11.80 -24.91 20.32
CA PRO A 134 13.20 -24.60 20.61
C PRO A 134 13.52 -23.10 20.63
N LEU A 135 12.78 -22.28 19.87
CA LEU A 135 12.97 -20.82 19.80
C LEU A 135 12.45 -20.07 21.04
N THR A 136 11.62 -20.71 21.86
CA THR A 136 11.08 -20.12 23.10
C THR A 136 11.84 -20.55 24.34
N ARG A 137 12.77 -21.50 24.21
CA ARG A 137 13.63 -21.94 25.31
C ARG A 137 14.92 -21.15 25.33
N GLN A 138 15.43 -20.86 26.51
CA GLN A 138 16.74 -20.25 26.68
C GLN A 138 17.84 -21.19 26.13
N ASP A 139 18.76 -20.63 25.35
CA ASP A 139 19.94 -21.32 24.79
C ASP A 139 21.09 -20.32 24.87
N PRO A 140 22.12 -20.57 25.69
CA PRO A 140 23.23 -19.63 25.87
C PRO A 140 24.15 -19.53 24.65
N GLU A 141 24.07 -20.47 23.69
CA GLU A 141 24.93 -20.50 22.50
C GLU A 141 24.32 -19.79 21.28
N ALA A 142 23.03 -19.41 21.34
CA ALA A 142 22.31 -18.84 20.21
C ALA A 142 21.87 -17.41 20.52
N ASP A 143 22.46 -16.42 19.82
CA ASP A 143 22.13 -15.01 19.97
C ASP A 143 20.79 -14.62 19.29
N SER A 144 20.36 -13.36 19.41
CA SER A 144 19.10 -12.89 18.78
C SER A 144 19.06 -13.13 17.26
N ARG A 145 20.22 -13.02 16.59
CA ARG A 145 20.33 -13.18 15.15
C ARG A 145 20.19 -14.65 14.77
N ASP A 146 20.84 -15.55 15.50
CA ASP A 146 20.73 -16.99 15.30
C ASP A 146 19.27 -17.46 15.46
N ARG A 147 18.56 -16.92 16.45
CA ARG A 147 17.13 -17.19 16.65
C ARG A 147 16.27 -16.71 15.48
N LEU A 148 16.50 -15.49 15.00
CA LEU A 148 15.74 -14.95 13.88
C LEU A 148 16.05 -15.69 12.57
N LEU A 149 17.30 -16.13 12.37
CA LEU A 149 17.69 -16.97 11.23
C LEU A 149 17.05 -18.36 11.30
N ALA A 150 17.02 -18.99 12.48
CA ALA A 150 16.32 -20.26 12.69
C ALA A 150 14.81 -20.12 12.45
N PHE A 151 14.21 -19.00 12.86
CA PHE A 151 12.81 -18.68 12.55
C PHE A 151 12.57 -18.50 11.05
N ALA A 152 13.44 -17.78 10.34
CA ALA A 152 13.34 -17.64 8.89
C ALA A 152 13.54 -18.99 8.16
N ALA A 153 14.42 -19.85 8.65
CA ALA A 153 14.57 -21.21 8.15
C ALA A 153 13.29 -22.03 8.37
N TYR A 154 12.62 -21.86 9.51
CA TYR A 154 11.29 -22.43 9.73
C TYR A 154 10.27 -21.90 8.70
N LEU A 155 10.18 -20.59 8.50
CA LEU A 155 9.27 -19.99 7.51
C LEU A 155 9.52 -20.53 6.09
N SER A 156 10.77 -20.84 5.75
CA SER A 156 11.11 -21.43 4.45
C SER A 156 10.49 -22.81 4.25
N ARG A 157 10.44 -23.63 5.31
CA ARG A 157 9.73 -24.91 5.31
C ARG A 157 8.21 -24.74 5.20
N ALA A 158 7.68 -23.62 5.72
CA ALA A 158 6.28 -23.23 5.61
C ALA A 158 5.92 -22.56 4.25
N GLY A 159 6.85 -22.51 3.30
CA GLY A 159 6.62 -22.04 1.93
C GLY A 159 7.11 -20.62 1.61
N VAL A 160 7.74 -19.93 2.56
CA VAL A 160 8.35 -18.61 2.32
C VAL A 160 9.71 -18.77 1.66
N VAL A 161 9.82 -18.45 0.38
CA VAL A 161 11.07 -18.50 -0.37
C VAL A 161 11.63 -17.09 -0.53
N LEU A 162 12.46 -16.67 0.42
CA LEU A 162 13.12 -15.37 0.33
C LEU A 162 14.18 -15.36 -0.78
N PRO A 163 14.21 -14.34 -1.64
CA PRO A 163 15.29 -14.16 -2.61
C PRO A 163 16.66 -14.09 -1.92
N VAL A 164 17.68 -14.63 -2.58
CA VAL A 164 19.04 -14.66 -2.05
C VAL A 164 19.50 -13.24 -1.71
N GLY A 165 19.97 -13.03 -0.48
CA GLY A 165 20.39 -11.73 0.04
C GLY A 165 19.29 -10.91 0.73
N LEU A 166 18.03 -11.35 0.69
CA LEU A 166 16.92 -10.78 1.49
C LEU A 166 16.70 -11.57 2.78
N GLY A 167 17.78 -11.78 3.54
CA GLY A 167 17.76 -12.54 4.78
C GLY A 167 17.73 -11.65 6.03
N PRO A 168 17.23 -12.18 7.16
CA PRO A 168 17.42 -11.53 8.45
C PRO A 168 18.90 -11.30 8.78
N GLY A 169 19.18 -10.20 9.48
CA GLY A 169 20.54 -9.82 9.89
C GLY A 169 21.32 -9.01 8.85
N GLU A 170 20.81 -8.85 7.63
CA GLU A 170 21.40 -7.94 6.64
C GLU A 170 21.05 -6.47 6.94
N PRO A 171 21.92 -5.49 6.64
CA PRO A 171 21.57 -4.09 6.83
C PRO A 171 20.53 -3.63 5.79
N ALA A 172 19.66 -2.70 6.17
CA ALA A 172 18.57 -2.22 5.31
C ALA A 172 19.04 -1.73 3.90
N ASP A 173 20.23 -1.13 3.78
CA ASP A 173 20.76 -0.71 2.48
C ASP A 173 21.01 -1.90 1.55
N ARG A 174 21.57 -2.98 2.09
CA ARG A 174 21.86 -4.20 1.33
C ARG A 174 20.58 -4.93 0.95
N LEU A 175 19.61 -4.99 1.87
CA LEU A 175 18.28 -5.51 1.57
C LEU A 175 17.66 -4.76 0.39
N ARG A 176 17.73 -3.43 0.40
CA ARG A 176 17.22 -2.59 -0.70
C ARG A 176 17.95 -2.86 -2.01
N GLU A 177 19.29 -2.87 -2.00
CA GLU A 177 20.10 -3.12 -3.20
C GLU A 177 19.78 -4.48 -3.82
N VAL A 178 19.68 -5.51 -2.99
CA VAL A 178 19.30 -6.86 -3.43
C VAL A 178 17.88 -6.86 -3.97
N ALA A 179 16.92 -6.27 -3.26
CA ALA A 179 15.51 -6.25 -3.68
C ALA A 179 15.33 -5.58 -5.05
N ARG A 180 16.05 -4.48 -5.33
CA ARG A 180 15.96 -3.74 -6.60
C ARG A 180 16.34 -4.56 -7.83
N VAL A 181 17.26 -5.52 -7.68
CA VAL A 181 17.73 -6.35 -8.79
C VAL A 181 16.98 -7.68 -8.92
N GLN A 182 16.02 -7.95 -8.03
CA GLN A 182 15.27 -9.19 -8.09
C GLN A 182 14.32 -9.24 -9.29
N PRO A 183 14.16 -10.42 -9.93
CA PRO A 183 13.14 -10.63 -10.94
C PRO A 183 11.74 -10.37 -10.36
N GLY A 184 10.94 -9.53 -11.03
CA GLY A 184 9.60 -9.18 -10.57
C GLY A 184 9.57 -8.22 -9.38
N ALA A 185 10.68 -7.55 -9.08
CA ALA A 185 10.70 -6.45 -8.13
C ALA A 185 9.88 -5.27 -8.67
N GLU A 186 8.96 -4.79 -7.85
CA GLU A 186 8.12 -3.64 -8.13
C GLU A 186 8.37 -2.56 -7.10
N GLN A 187 8.63 -1.34 -7.58
CA GLN A 187 8.69 -0.20 -6.70
C GLN A 187 7.27 0.27 -6.37
N VAL A 188 6.88 0.10 -5.11
CA VAL A 188 5.65 0.65 -4.56
C VAL A 188 5.98 2.07 -4.12
N GLU A 189 6.01 2.99 -5.10
CA GLU A 189 6.04 4.42 -4.82
C GLU A 189 4.63 4.98 -4.85
N TRP A 190 4.31 5.87 -3.90
CA TRP A 190 3.13 6.71 -4.01
C TRP A 190 3.36 7.75 -5.12
N ALA A 191 3.11 7.36 -6.38
CA ALA A 191 2.86 8.32 -7.44
C ALA A 191 1.47 8.91 -7.16
N GLY A 192 1.47 10.00 -6.39
CA GLY A 192 0.35 10.93 -6.19
C GLY A 192 -1.03 10.34 -6.38
N TRP A 193 -1.73 9.99 -5.30
CA TRP A 193 -3.16 9.62 -5.29
C TRP A 193 -4.03 10.52 -6.19
N ARG A 194 -3.62 11.77 -6.41
CA ARG A 194 -4.24 12.72 -7.34
C ARG A 194 -4.16 12.34 -8.82
N ASP A 195 -3.12 11.69 -9.30
CA ASP A 195 -2.97 11.37 -10.74
C ASP A 195 -3.62 10.04 -11.07
N THR A 196 -3.54 9.05 -10.18
CA THR A 196 -4.18 7.74 -10.37
C THR A 196 -5.69 7.82 -10.13
N VAL A 197 -6.14 8.55 -9.09
CA VAL A 197 -7.59 8.80 -8.94
C VAL A 197 -8.09 9.77 -9.97
N ARG A 198 -7.30 10.73 -10.48
CA ARG A 198 -7.76 11.55 -11.63
C ARG A 198 -7.83 10.74 -12.92
N ALA A 199 -6.95 9.78 -13.14
CA ALA A 199 -7.02 8.91 -14.31
C ALA A 199 -8.20 7.92 -14.20
N GLU A 200 -8.45 7.31 -13.03
CA GLU A 200 -9.61 6.45 -12.84
C GLU A 200 -10.93 7.25 -12.71
N LEU A 201 -10.92 8.45 -12.10
CA LEU A 201 -12.07 9.35 -12.16
C LEU A 201 -12.29 9.86 -13.58
N ASP A 202 -11.29 10.24 -14.38
CA ASP A 202 -11.52 10.68 -15.77
C ASP A 202 -12.11 9.53 -16.60
N VAL A 203 -11.68 8.27 -16.37
CA VAL A 203 -12.26 7.10 -17.04
C VAL A 203 -13.71 6.81 -16.58
N VAL A 204 -14.04 7.05 -15.31
CA VAL A 204 -15.42 6.92 -14.76
C VAL A 204 -16.29 8.15 -15.07
N GLU A 205 -15.70 9.34 -15.17
CA GLU A 205 -16.30 10.65 -15.49
C GLU A 205 -16.57 10.78 -17.00
N ASP A 206 -15.78 10.13 -17.86
CA ASP A 206 -16.05 9.95 -19.29
C ASP A 206 -16.98 8.76 -19.57
N GLY A 207 -17.33 7.99 -18.53
CA GLY A 207 -18.31 6.91 -18.57
C GLY A 207 -19.78 7.40 -18.51
N PRO A 208 -20.76 6.50 -18.67
CA PRO A 208 -22.19 6.83 -18.73
C PRO A 208 -22.78 7.49 -17.46
N LEU A 209 -22.01 7.58 -16.37
CA LEU A 209 -22.36 8.26 -15.11
C LEU A 209 -21.79 9.69 -15.00
N GLY A 210 -20.94 10.13 -15.92
CA GLY A 210 -20.42 11.50 -16.00
C GLY A 210 -21.44 12.63 -15.90
N PRO A 211 -22.65 12.52 -16.51
CA PRO A 211 -23.65 13.60 -16.47
C PRO A 211 -24.34 13.83 -15.10
N TRP A 212 -24.19 12.89 -14.15
CA TRP A 212 -24.73 13.03 -12.79
C TRP A 212 -23.70 13.62 -11.81
N LEU A 213 -22.42 13.56 -12.16
CA LEU A 213 -21.30 14.13 -11.41
C LEU A 213 -20.82 15.47 -11.96
N ARG A 214 -21.01 15.76 -13.26
CA ARG A 214 -20.76 17.07 -13.87
C ARG A 214 -21.95 17.54 -14.71
N GLY A 215 -22.40 18.77 -14.46
CA GLY A 215 -23.35 19.48 -15.31
C GLY A 215 -24.72 19.78 -14.68
N PRO A 216 -25.67 20.33 -15.46
CA PRO A 216 -26.89 20.99 -14.97
C PRO A 216 -27.83 20.12 -14.11
N ARG A 217 -27.64 18.79 -14.08
CA ARG A 217 -28.39 17.88 -13.21
C ARG A 217 -27.85 17.80 -11.77
N ALA A 218 -26.57 18.08 -11.52
CA ALA A 218 -26.04 18.25 -10.17
C ALA A 218 -26.70 19.45 -9.44
N ARG A 219 -27.08 20.49 -10.21
CA ARG A 219 -27.87 21.64 -9.72
C ARG A 219 -29.29 21.27 -9.31
N LEU A 220 -29.89 20.27 -9.97
CA LEU A 220 -31.22 19.75 -9.59
C LEU A 220 -31.16 18.88 -8.33
N ALA A 221 -30.09 18.11 -8.13
CA ALA A 221 -29.89 17.34 -6.90
C ALA A 221 -29.67 18.24 -5.67
N GLY A 222 -28.85 19.30 -5.81
CA GLY A 222 -28.67 20.31 -4.76
C GLY A 222 -29.95 21.11 -4.47
N ALA A 223 -30.74 21.45 -5.50
CA ALA A 223 -32.03 22.10 -5.33
C ALA A 223 -33.08 21.21 -4.65
N GLY A 224 -33.07 19.90 -4.95
CA GLY A 224 -33.95 18.91 -4.31
C GLY A 224 -33.66 18.74 -2.82
N GLN A 225 -32.39 18.74 -2.42
CA GLN A 225 -32.01 18.66 -0.99
C GLN A 225 -32.39 19.92 -0.21
N LEU A 226 -32.30 21.11 -0.82
CA LEU A 226 -32.78 22.36 -0.22
C LEU A 226 -34.31 22.40 -0.10
N ALA A 227 -35.03 21.89 -1.10
CA ALA A 227 -36.49 21.81 -1.09
C ALA A 227 -37.04 20.84 -0.01
N ALA A 228 -36.27 19.81 0.36
CA ALA A 228 -36.62 18.89 1.45
C ALA A 228 -36.16 19.38 2.84
N GLY A 229 -35.00 20.04 2.94
CA GLY A 229 -34.39 20.43 4.23
C GLY A 229 -35.04 21.63 4.92
N VAL A 230 -35.55 22.60 4.15
CA VAL A 230 -36.23 23.80 4.68
C VAL A 230 -37.58 23.47 5.35
N PRO A 231 -38.50 22.68 4.77
CA PRO A 231 -39.74 22.32 5.46
C PRO A 231 -39.51 21.40 6.67
N LEU A 232 -38.47 20.54 6.65
CA LEU A 232 -38.11 19.67 7.77
C LEU A 232 -37.56 20.45 8.97
N THR A 233 -36.74 21.47 8.75
CA THR A 233 -36.24 22.35 9.82
C THR A 233 -37.34 23.24 10.39
N LEU A 234 -38.25 23.75 9.56
CA LEU A 234 -39.45 24.48 9.99
C LEU A 234 -40.42 23.60 10.80
N TRP A 235 -40.59 22.34 10.41
CA TRP A 235 -41.43 21.37 11.13
C TRP A 235 -40.81 20.94 12.47
N ALA A 236 -39.49 20.72 12.51
CA ALA A 236 -38.76 20.37 13.72
C ALA A 236 -38.73 21.51 14.76
N ALA A 237 -38.61 22.76 14.29
CA ALA A 237 -38.71 23.95 15.15
C ALA A 237 -40.11 24.09 15.76
N ARG A 238 -41.16 23.75 15.01
CA ARG A 238 -42.56 23.81 15.47
C ARG A 238 -42.93 22.73 16.49
N ARG A 239 -42.13 21.66 16.62
CA ARG A 239 -42.34 20.55 17.57
C ARG A 239 -41.31 20.49 18.72
N HIS A 240 -40.48 21.51 18.89
CA HIS A 240 -39.45 21.59 19.96
C HIS A 240 -38.55 20.34 20.06
N SER A 241 -38.15 19.77 18.92
CA SER A 241 -37.35 18.55 18.88
C SER A 241 -35.91 18.83 18.46
N ALA A 242 -35.01 18.87 19.45
CA ALA A 242 -33.59 19.18 19.25
C ALA A 242 -32.87 18.21 18.29
N GLY A 243 -33.28 16.93 18.27
CA GLY A 243 -32.66 15.90 17.41
C GLY A 243 -32.95 16.10 15.93
N TRP A 244 -34.18 16.48 15.58
CA TRP A 244 -34.56 16.71 14.18
C TRP A 244 -34.04 18.06 13.66
N ALA A 245 -33.89 19.05 14.55
CA ALA A 245 -33.23 20.31 14.23
C ALA A 245 -31.75 20.11 13.87
N PHE A 246 -31.04 19.22 14.58
CA PHE A 246 -29.65 18.89 14.28
C PHE A 246 -29.50 18.19 12.92
N ALA A 247 -30.36 17.21 12.62
CA ALA A 247 -30.35 16.52 11.34
C ALA A 247 -30.63 17.46 10.15
N GLY A 248 -31.58 18.39 10.31
CA GLY A 248 -31.86 19.41 9.30
C GLY A 248 -30.73 20.43 9.13
N ALA A 249 -30.08 20.85 10.21
CA ALA A 249 -28.90 21.72 10.16
C ALA A 249 -27.72 21.03 9.46
N LEU A 250 -27.50 19.74 9.70
CA LEU A 250 -26.46 18.94 9.05
C LEU A 250 -26.69 18.83 7.54
N LEU A 251 -27.94 18.61 7.12
CA LEU A 251 -28.33 18.58 5.70
C LEU A 251 -28.10 19.95 5.02
N ILE A 252 -28.43 21.05 5.68
CA ILE A 252 -28.20 22.41 5.16
C ILE A 252 -26.71 22.72 5.07
N ALA A 253 -25.92 22.35 6.08
CA ALA A 253 -24.48 22.53 6.08
C ALA A 253 -23.83 21.75 4.92
N GLN A 254 -24.26 20.51 4.70
CA GLN A 254 -23.72 19.65 3.65
C GLN A 254 -24.11 20.13 2.23
N GLY A 255 -25.32 20.67 2.06
CA GLY A 255 -25.76 21.33 0.82
C GLY A 255 -25.08 22.67 0.54
N MET A 256 -24.78 23.45 1.59
CA MET A 256 -23.98 24.68 1.43
C MET A 256 -22.51 24.37 1.12
N LEU A 257 -21.95 23.29 1.69
CA LEU A 257 -20.57 22.88 1.46
C LEU A 257 -20.34 22.49 -0.01
N THR A 258 -21.28 21.77 -0.63
CA THR A 258 -21.23 21.42 -2.06
C THR A 258 -21.34 22.65 -2.96
N LEU A 259 -22.23 23.60 -2.64
CA LEU A 259 -22.36 24.85 -3.40
C LEU A 259 -21.19 25.83 -3.22
N ALA A 260 -20.60 25.87 -2.02
CA ALA A 260 -19.41 26.66 -1.73
C ALA A 260 -18.18 26.07 -2.42
N TYR A 261 -18.05 24.74 -2.47
CA TYR A 261 -16.99 24.05 -3.18
C TYR A 261 -17.05 24.32 -4.70
N ASP A 262 -18.26 24.35 -5.28
CA ASP A 262 -18.48 24.74 -6.68
C ASP A 262 -18.16 26.23 -6.94
N ARG A 263 -18.50 27.14 -6.01
CA ARG A 263 -18.21 28.58 -6.15
C ARG A 263 -16.74 28.92 -5.97
N LEU A 264 -16.05 28.30 -5.01
CA LEU A 264 -14.62 28.52 -4.78
C LEU A 264 -13.76 28.01 -5.94
N ARG A 265 -14.30 27.07 -6.72
CA ARG A 265 -13.66 26.56 -7.93
C ARG A 265 -14.02 27.34 -9.21
N ALA A 266 -14.99 28.25 -9.11
CA ALA A 266 -15.42 29.14 -10.17
C ALA A 266 -15.03 30.61 -9.89
N GLY A 267 -13.74 30.94 -9.98
CA GLY A 267 -13.31 32.34 -10.10
C GLY A 267 -11.80 32.50 -10.33
N PRO A 268 -11.34 33.56 -11.01
CA PRO A 268 -11.85 34.19 -12.23
C PRO A 268 -10.91 33.85 -13.41
N CYS A 269 -11.41 33.22 -14.47
CA CYS A 269 -10.65 33.12 -15.71
C CYS A 269 -10.77 34.47 -16.43
N GLN A 270 -9.77 35.33 -16.23
CA GLN A 270 -9.53 36.50 -17.05
C GLN A 270 -9.52 36.06 -18.52
N ALA A 271 -10.40 36.69 -19.30
CA ALA A 271 -10.61 36.41 -20.70
C ALA A 271 -9.32 36.64 -21.49
N PHE A 272 -8.63 35.56 -21.83
CA PHE A 272 -7.59 35.58 -22.86
C PHE A 272 -8.29 35.51 -24.22
N THR A 273 -8.53 36.67 -24.80
CA THR A 273 -9.11 36.87 -26.13
C THR A 273 -8.18 36.26 -27.18
N ARG A 274 -8.57 35.09 -27.73
CA ARG A 274 -7.90 34.48 -28.88
C ARG A 274 -8.50 35.03 -30.18
N PRO A 275 -7.70 35.44 -31.18
CA PRO A 275 -8.22 36.03 -32.40
C PRO A 275 -8.83 34.96 -33.33
N ARG A 276 -9.89 35.41 -34.00
CA ARG A 276 -10.80 34.69 -34.89
C ARG A 276 -10.06 34.20 -36.15
N ARG A 277 -9.86 32.88 -36.28
CA ARG A 277 -9.38 32.25 -37.52
C ARG A 277 -10.50 32.24 -38.58
N ARG A 278 -10.25 32.90 -39.71
CA ARG A 278 -11.07 32.85 -40.93
C ARG A 278 -11.16 31.43 -41.46
N ARG A 279 -12.38 30.98 -41.74
CA ARG A 279 -12.70 29.83 -42.58
C ARG A 279 -12.65 30.22 -44.07
N SER A 280 -12.33 29.19 -44.86
CA SER A 280 -12.92 28.77 -46.14
C SER A 280 -12.05 28.95 -47.39
N GLY A 281 -11.91 27.83 -48.13
CA GLY A 281 -11.36 27.81 -49.49
C GLY A 281 -10.74 26.48 -49.93
N SER A 282 -11.56 25.43 -49.98
CA SER A 282 -11.53 24.14 -50.71
C SER A 282 -10.45 23.76 -51.77
N PRO A 283 -10.37 22.45 -52.11
CA PRO A 283 -9.16 21.74 -52.53
C PRO A 283 -9.02 21.52 -54.05
N ARG A 284 -7.80 21.22 -54.52
CA ARG A 284 -7.55 20.58 -55.83
C ARG A 284 -6.56 19.41 -55.71
N ARG A 285 -7.13 18.22 -55.89
CA ARG A 285 -6.72 17.01 -56.63
C ARG A 285 -5.25 16.51 -56.71
N PRO A 286 -5.07 15.19 -56.94
CA PRO A 286 -3.89 14.42 -56.58
C PRO A 286 -2.94 14.11 -57.75
N ALA A 287 -1.68 13.81 -57.43
CA ALA A 287 -0.76 12.97 -58.20
C ALA A 287 0.06 12.22 -57.12
N GLY A 288 -0.02 10.91 -57.00
CA GLY A 288 0.57 9.93 -57.92
C GLY A 288 1.70 9.21 -57.14
N PRO A 289 1.69 7.86 -57.03
CA PRO A 289 2.57 7.13 -56.11
C PRO A 289 3.89 6.71 -56.77
N ALA A 290 4.98 6.69 -56.00
CA ALA A 290 6.22 5.98 -56.34
C ALA A 290 6.84 5.45 -55.03
N MET A 291 6.65 4.17 -54.73
CA MET A 291 7.64 3.09 -54.95
C MET A 291 8.98 3.33 -54.23
N SER A 292 9.07 2.85 -52.99
CA SER A 292 10.16 1.96 -52.56
C SER A 292 9.83 0.56 -53.08
N PRO A 293 10.79 -0.23 -53.61
CA PRO A 293 11.66 -1.01 -52.72
C PRO A 293 13.05 -1.33 -53.29
N ALA A 294 14.06 -1.49 -52.43
CA ALA A 294 15.15 -2.44 -52.68
C ALA A 294 15.85 -2.81 -51.38
N VAL A 295 15.64 -4.07 -51.00
CA VAL A 295 16.30 -4.84 -49.96
C VAL A 295 17.40 -5.69 -50.63
N ARG A 296 18.41 -6.07 -49.84
CA ARG A 296 19.34 -7.24 -49.95
C ARG A 296 20.69 -7.06 -50.68
N PRO A 297 21.70 -7.92 -50.41
CA PRO A 297 22.42 -8.07 -49.14
C PRO A 297 23.96 -8.15 -49.35
N ALA A 298 24.71 -8.13 -48.26
CA ALA A 298 26.14 -8.47 -48.25
C ALA A 298 26.38 -9.98 -48.53
N PRO A 299 27.48 -10.35 -49.20
CA PRO A 299 28.06 -11.68 -49.11
C PRO A 299 29.32 -11.71 -48.21
N ARG A 300 29.41 -12.82 -47.49
CA ARG A 300 30.54 -13.30 -46.67
C ARG A 300 31.74 -13.76 -47.52
N SER A 301 32.94 -13.63 -46.97
CA SER A 301 34.03 -14.63 -46.94
C SER A 301 35.10 -14.12 -45.95
N ARG A 302 35.52 -14.86 -44.89
CA ARG A 302 36.61 -15.87 -44.87
C ARG A 302 37.86 -15.34 -45.59
N ASP A 303 39.02 -15.14 -44.96
CA ASP A 303 39.69 -15.87 -43.88
C ASP A 303 40.25 -14.96 -42.77
#